data_AF-A0A926F0Y6-F1
#
_entry.id   AF-A0A926F0Y6-F1
#
_cell.length_a   1.000
_cell.length_b   1.000
_cell.length_c   1.000
_cell.angle_alpha   90.00
_cell.angle_beta   90.00
_cell.angle_gamma   90.00
#
_symmetry.space_group_name_H-M   'P 1'
#
loop_
_entity.id
_entity.type
_entity.pdbx_description
1 polymer ?
#
loop_
_entity_poly.entity_id
_entity_poly.type
_entity_poly.pdbx_seq_one_letter_code
_entity_poly.pdbx_strand_id
1 'polypeptide(L)'
;MWILIISLLLLAIVALIAGYIRNVRLQKKIDRGELESFPEVKEVDVECCGQHEVCERDSLLAAVSKKIEYYDDEELDKFIGRSSDSYTAEESEQFRDILLTMQDIDVAGWVRSLQLRGIDLPDDVKDEVFLIIGERRIHP
;
A
#
# COMPACT_ATOMS: atom_id res chain seq x y z
N MET A 1 -8.67 -12.42 -46.90
CA MET A 1 -7.51 -11.52 -46.69
C MET A 1 -7.94 -10.11 -46.34
N TRP A 2 -8.77 -9.43 -47.14
CA TRP A 2 -9.27 -8.07 -46.85
C TRP A 2 -10.12 -7.94 -45.57
N ILE A 3 -10.92 -8.95 -45.23
CA ILE A 3 -11.75 -8.96 -44.01
C ILE A 3 -10.88 -8.89 -42.73
N LEU A 4 -9.71 -9.53 -42.73
CA LEU A 4 -8.77 -9.49 -41.61
C LEU A 4 -8.15 -8.09 -41.46
N ILE A 5 -7.82 -7.45 -42.59
CA ILE A 5 -7.26 -6.10 -42.61
C ILE A 5 -8.29 -5.08 -42.11
N ILE A 6 -9.55 -5.19 -42.55
CA ILE A 6 -10.63 -4.30 -42.12
C ILE A 6 -10.95 -4.49 -40.63
N SER A 7 -10.95 -5.73 -40.15
CA SER A 7 -11.15 -6.05 -38.72
C SER A 7 -10.04 -5.45 -37.84
N LEU A 8 -8.78 -5.61 -38.26
CA LEU A 8 -7.63 -5.10 -37.53
C LEU A 8 -7.61 -3.55 -37.49
N LEU A 9 -8.02 -2.92 -38.58
CA LEU A 9 -8.15 -1.47 -38.68
C LEU A 9 -9.30 -0.94 -37.80
N LEU A 10 -10.43 -1.65 -37.75
CA LEU A 10 -11.54 -1.35 -36.83
C LEU A 10 -11.11 -1.45 -35.36
N LEU A 11 -10.39 -2.50 -34.98
CA LEU A 11 -9.88 -2.66 -33.62
C LEU A 11 -8.92 -1.52 -33.23
N ALA A 12 -8.03 -1.11 -34.12
CA ALA A 12 -7.12 0.01 -33.88
C ALA A 12 -7.88 1.32 -33.65
N ILE A 13 -8.92 1.60 -34.45
CA ILE A 13 -9.77 2.79 -34.30
C ILE A 13 -10.50 2.76 -32.95
N VAL A 14 -11.07 1.63 -32.55
CA VAL A 14 -11.78 1.49 -31.27
C VAL A 14 -10.82 1.70 -30.09
N ALA A 15 -9.61 1.15 -30.15
CA ALA A 15 -8.59 1.33 -29.12
C ALA A 15 -8.16 2.80 -29.00
N LEU A 16 -7.97 3.50 -30.12
CA LEU A 16 -7.63 4.92 -30.14
C LEU A 16 -8.75 5.78 -29.55
N ILE A 17 -10.01 5.52 -29.91
CA ILE A 17 -11.16 6.24 -29.38
C ILE A 17 -11.30 6.00 -27.87
N ALA A 18 -11.16 4.76 -27.41
CA ALA A 18 -11.23 4.42 -25.99
C ALA A 18 -10.10 5.09 -25.18
N GLY A 19 -8.87 5.10 -25.73
CA GLY A 19 -7.72 5.78 -25.15
C GLY A 19 -7.92 7.30 -25.07
N TYR A 20 -8.43 7.92 -26.14
CA TYR A 20 -8.72 9.35 -26.17
C TYR A 20 -9.79 9.74 -25.13
N ILE A 21 -10.86 8.97 -25.01
CA ILE A 21 -11.92 9.22 -24.00
C ILE A 21 -11.37 9.10 -22.58
N ARG A 22 -10.53 8.10 -22.29
CA ARG A 22 -9.87 7.96 -20.99
C ARG A 22 -8.96 9.15 -20.69
N ASN A 23 -8.14 9.55 -21.65
CA ASN A 23 -7.19 10.65 -21.49
C ASN A 23 -7.91 11.98 -21.20
N VAL A 24 -8.99 12.28 -21.94
CA VAL A 24 -9.80 13.48 -21.70
C VAL A 24 -10.53 13.42 -20.35
N ARG A 25 -11.00 12.26 -19.91
CA ARG A 25 -11.58 12.12 -18.56
C ARG A 25 -10.55 12.31 -17.45
N LEU A 26 -9.31 11.85 -17.64
CA LEU A 26 -8.21 12.05 -16.70
C LEU A 26 -7.84 13.53 -16.61
N GLN A 27 -7.68 14.23 -17.73
CA GLN A 27 -7.39 15.67 -17.74
C GLN A 27 -8.53 16.50 -17.14
N LYS A 28 -9.79 16.13 -17.36
CA LYS A 28 -10.95 16.78 -16.69
C LYS A 28 -11.01 16.53 -15.18
N LYS A 29 -10.25 15.59 -14.63
CA LYS A 29 -10.07 15.46 -13.17
C LYS A 29 -8.96 16.38 -12.65
N ILE A 30 -7.97 16.70 -13.49
CA ILE A 30 -6.86 17.61 -13.17
C ILE A 30 -7.29 19.09 -13.24
N ASP A 31 -8.01 19.48 -14.30
CA ASP A 31 -8.43 20.89 -14.53
C ASP A 31 -9.54 21.37 -13.58
N ARG A 32 -10.17 20.46 -12.82
CA ARG A 32 -11.22 20.80 -11.84
C ARG A 32 -10.69 21.33 -10.51
N GLY A 33 -9.38 21.50 -10.38
CA GLY A 33 -8.77 22.13 -9.20
C GLY A 33 -8.78 21.28 -7.93
N GLU A 34 -9.05 19.97 -8.04
CA GLU A 34 -8.99 19.00 -6.94
C GLU A 34 -7.74 18.11 -7.04
N LEU A 35 -6.57 18.71 -7.25
CA LEU A 35 -5.32 18.05 -6.85
C LEU A 35 -5.06 18.37 -5.37
N GLU A 36 -5.87 17.77 -4.48
CA GLU A 36 -5.34 17.20 -3.25
C GLU A 36 -5.04 15.72 -3.55
N SER A 37 -3.79 15.45 -3.94
CA SER A 37 -3.15 14.13 -4.15
C SER A 37 -3.22 13.43 -5.53
N PHE A 38 -2.12 12.73 -5.83
CA PHE A 38 -1.78 11.98 -7.05
C PHE A 38 -2.65 10.70 -7.21
N PRO A 39 -3.06 10.30 -8.44
CA PRO A 39 -3.80 9.06 -8.62
C PRO A 39 -2.94 7.85 -9.01
N GLU A 40 -3.32 6.75 -8.36
CA GLU A 40 -3.17 5.32 -8.68
C GLU A 40 -1.77 4.68 -8.61
N VAL A 41 -1.55 4.05 -7.45
CA VAL A 41 -0.62 2.95 -7.23
C VAL A 41 -0.73 1.97 -8.40
N LYS A 42 0.39 1.78 -9.10
CA LYS A 42 0.63 0.62 -9.96
C LYS A 42 0.28 -0.62 -9.14
N GLU A 43 -0.80 -1.32 -9.48
CA GLU A 43 -0.93 -2.72 -9.08
C GLU A 43 0.33 -3.41 -9.62
N VAL A 44 1.26 -3.75 -8.71
CA VAL A 44 2.25 -4.77 -9.01
C VAL A 44 1.40 -6.00 -9.30
N ASP A 45 1.48 -6.47 -10.54
CA ASP A 45 0.95 -7.76 -10.94
C ASP A 45 1.60 -8.80 -10.03
N VAL A 46 0.93 -9.10 -8.91
CA VAL A 46 1.23 -10.28 -8.13
C VAL A 46 0.71 -11.39 -9.01
N GLU A 47 1.57 -11.80 -9.94
CA GLU A 47 1.40 -12.99 -10.75
C GLU A 47 1.03 -14.10 -9.76
N CYS A 48 -0.23 -14.49 -9.86
CA CYS A 48 -0.84 -15.49 -9.02
C CYS A 48 -0.10 -16.80 -9.33
N CYS A 49 0.89 -17.15 -8.50
CA CYS A 49 1.51 -18.46 -8.51
C CYS A 49 0.39 -19.47 -8.22
N GLY A 50 -0.03 -20.20 -9.25
CA GLY A 50 -1.33 -20.87 -9.38
C GLY A 50 -1.61 -22.06 -8.46
N GLN A 51 -1.41 -21.90 -7.15
CA GLN A 51 -1.65 -22.96 -6.16
C GLN A 51 -2.45 -22.51 -4.92
N HIS A 52 -3.16 -21.37 -4.95
CA HIS A 52 -4.15 -21.04 -3.92
C HIS A 52 -5.51 -20.76 -4.56
N GLU A 53 -6.44 -21.69 -4.36
CA GLU A 53 -7.82 -21.65 -4.85
C GLU A 53 -8.75 -20.83 -3.93
N VAL A 54 -8.30 -19.68 -3.42
CA VAL A 54 -9.20 -18.70 -2.79
C VAL A 54 -8.65 -17.30 -3.01
N CYS A 55 -9.20 -16.60 -4.00
CA CYS A 55 -8.97 -15.18 -4.20
C CYS A 55 -9.92 -14.42 -3.26
N GLU A 56 -9.55 -14.22 -2.00
CA GLU A 56 -10.31 -13.39 -1.05
C GLU A 56 -10.15 -11.89 -1.36
N ARG A 57 -10.61 -11.46 -2.54
CA ARG A 57 -10.56 -10.04 -2.93
C ARG A 57 -11.62 -9.20 -2.21
N ASP A 58 -12.71 -9.82 -1.73
CA ASP A 58 -13.83 -9.12 -1.06
C ASP A 58 -13.74 -9.07 0.47
N SER A 59 -12.89 -9.91 1.10
CA SER A 59 -12.65 -9.88 2.56
C SER A 59 -11.70 -8.73 2.95
N LEU A 60 -10.75 -8.40 2.07
CA LEU A 60 -9.68 -7.44 2.33
C LEU A 60 -10.10 -5.96 2.20
N LEU A 61 -11.20 -5.66 1.51
CA LEU A 61 -11.69 -4.29 1.34
C LEU A 61 -12.54 -3.79 2.52
N ALA A 62 -13.14 -4.70 3.29
CA ALA A 62 -13.92 -4.34 4.49
C ALA A 62 -13.04 -4.21 5.75
N ALA A 63 -11.84 -4.80 5.78
CA ALA A 63 -10.97 -4.88 6.95
C ALA A 63 -9.88 -3.80 7.05
N VAL A 64 -9.72 -2.93 6.04
CA VAL A 64 -8.69 -1.87 6.04
C VAL A 64 -9.37 -0.50 6.25
N SER A 65 -9.82 -0.23 7.48
CA SER A 65 -10.24 1.12 7.89
C SER A 65 -9.11 2.11 7.66
N LYS A 66 -9.32 3.19 6.88
CA LYS A 66 -8.31 4.25 6.68
C LYS A 66 -8.12 5.13 7.92
N LYS A 67 -8.84 4.89 9.01
CA LYS A 67 -8.69 5.63 10.25
C LYS A 67 -7.32 5.31 10.85
N ILE A 68 -6.53 6.35 11.08
CA ILE A 68 -5.28 6.29 11.83
C ILE A 68 -5.64 6.23 13.32
N GLU A 69 -5.08 5.24 14.01
CA GLU A 69 -5.12 5.10 15.47
C GLU A 69 -3.70 5.34 15.99
N TYR A 70 -3.57 6.19 17.01
CA TYR A 70 -2.27 6.58 17.58
C TYR A 70 -1.98 5.76 18.84
N TYR A 71 -0.71 5.41 19.03
CA TYR A 71 -0.25 4.53 20.11
C TYR A 71 0.77 5.24 21.01
N ASP A 72 0.54 6.52 21.30
CA ASP A 72 1.46 7.41 22.03
C ASP A 72 2.86 7.47 21.38
N ASP A 73 2.88 7.47 20.04
CA ASP A 73 4.08 7.32 19.19
C ASP A 73 4.26 8.48 18.19
N GLU A 74 3.64 9.63 18.45
CA GLU A 74 3.65 10.81 17.58
C GLU A 74 5.06 11.38 17.36
N GLU A 75 6.01 11.10 18.24
CA GLU A 75 7.42 11.49 18.07
C GLU A 75 8.04 10.88 16.80
N LEU A 76 7.48 9.77 16.29
CA LEU A 76 7.90 9.13 15.04
C LEU A 76 7.41 9.87 13.80
N ASP A 77 6.46 10.81 13.91
CA ASP A 77 5.94 11.58 12.76
C ASP A 77 7.03 12.42 12.07
N LYS A 78 8.14 12.72 12.77
CA LYS A 78 9.32 13.36 12.17
C LYS A 78 9.98 12.50 11.08
N PHE A 79 9.64 11.22 10.98
CA PHE A 79 10.19 10.27 10.02
C PHE A 79 9.27 9.98 8.82
N ILE A 80 8.15 10.70 8.68
CA ILE A 80 7.23 10.56 7.53
C ILE A 80 7.99 10.71 6.20
N GLY A 81 7.79 9.75 5.29
CA GLY A 81 8.37 9.73 3.96
C GLY A 81 9.86 9.33 3.92
N ARG A 82 10.45 8.92 5.04
CA ARG A 82 11.79 8.30 5.06
C ARG A 82 11.70 6.82 4.72
N SER A 83 12.73 6.32 4.03
CA SER A 83 12.87 4.91 3.69
C SER A 83 13.43 4.09 4.85
N SER A 84 13.09 2.80 4.90
CA SER A 84 13.49 1.88 5.96
C SER A 84 15.00 1.66 6.12
N ASP A 85 15.77 1.87 5.06
CA ASP A 85 17.23 1.73 5.02
C ASP A 85 17.97 3.02 5.41
N SER A 86 17.24 4.12 5.63
CA SER A 86 17.82 5.45 5.88
C SER A 86 18.00 5.81 7.35
N TYR A 87 17.59 4.93 8.26
CA TYR A 87 17.65 5.18 9.71
C TYR A 87 19.04 4.92 10.29
N THR A 88 19.48 5.76 11.22
CA THR A 88 20.64 5.45 12.06
C THR A 88 20.26 4.50 13.18
N ALA A 89 21.25 3.87 13.84
CA ALA A 89 20.99 2.98 14.97
C ALA A 89 20.23 3.69 16.12
N GLU A 90 20.54 4.96 16.38
CA GLU A 90 19.87 5.77 17.40
C GLU A 90 18.44 6.14 17.00
N GLU A 91 18.15 6.23 15.71
CA GLU A 91 16.78 6.43 15.21
C GLU A 91 15.99 5.12 15.30
N SER A 92 16.58 3.99 14.90
CA SER A 92 15.97 2.67 15.07
C SER A 92 15.61 2.37 16.52
N GLU A 93 16.45 2.79 17.47
CA GLU A 93 16.18 2.60 18.89
C GLU A 93 14.89 3.31 19.36
N GLN A 94 14.52 4.45 18.76
CA GLN A 94 13.26 5.13 19.11
C GLN A 94 12.03 4.31 18.73
N PHE A 95 12.08 3.58 17.61
CA PHE A 95 11.03 2.65 17.23
C PHE A 95 11.00 1.44 18.17
N ARG A 96 12.18 0.97 18.58
CA ARG A 96 12.34 -0.17 19.49
C ARG A 96 11.81 0.14 20.89
N ASP A 97 12.06 1.33 21.42
CA ASP A 97 11.56 1.77 22.72
C ASP A 97 10.02 1.73 22.77
N ILE A 98 9.36 2.17 21.70
CA ILE A 98 7.90 2.10 21.57
C ILE A 98 7.44 0.64 21.46
N LEU A 99 8.09 -0.15 20.60
CA LEU A 99 7.77 -1.57 20.42
C LEU A 99 7.89 -2.38 21.73
N LEU A 100 8.89 -2.09 22.56
CA LEU A 100 9.13 -2.80 23.82
C LEU A 100 8.20 -2.36 24.96
N THR A 101 7.63 -1.15 24.87
CA THR A 101 6.72 -0.61 25.89
C THR A 101 5.25 -0.90 25.59
N MET A 102 4.92 -1.18 24.33
CA MET A 102 3.56 -1.52 23.92
C MET A 102 3.21 -2.99 24.19
N GLN A 103 1.91 -3.29 24.23
CA GLN A 103 1.46 -4.68 24.35
C GLN A 103 1.59 -5.40 23.02
N ASP A 104 1.97 -6.69 23.05
CA ASP A 104 2.05 -7.54 21.86
C ASP A 104 0.77 -7.49 21.03
N ILE A 105 -0.40 -7.36 21.70
CA ILE A 105 -1.74 -7.26 21.07
C ILE A 105 -1.87 -6.11 20.08
N ASP A 106 -1.18 -5.01 20.36
CA ASP A 106 -1.33 -3.73 19.68
C ASP A 106 -0.30 -3.55 18.55
N VAL A 107 0.78 -4.34 18.54
CA VAL A 107 1.88 -4.25 17.55
C VAL A 107 1.38 -4.26 16.10
N ALA A 108 0.44 -5.14 15.76
CA ALA A 108 -0.11 -5.21 14.41
C ALA A 108 -0.90 -3.95 14.03
N GLY A 109 -1.61 -3.35 14.98
CA GLY A 109 -2.35 -2.10 14.79
C GLY A 109 -1.43 -0.89 14.67
N TRP A 110 -0.36 -0.85 15.46
CA TRP A 110 0.67 0.18 15.41
C TRP A 110 1.44 0.18 14.09
N VAL A 111 1.91 -0.98 13.62
CA VAL A 111 2.57 -1.11 12.30
C VAL A 111 1.66 -0.60 11.19
N ARG A 112 0.36 -0.93 11.27
CA ARG A 112 -0.64 -0.45 10.32
C ARG A 112 -0.83 1.07 10.40
N SER A 113 -0.81 1.65 11.61
CA SER A 113 -0.87 3.10 11.81
C SER A 113 0.33 3.82 11.19
N LEU A 114 1.54 3.30 11.38
CA LEU A 114 2.77 3.84 10.79
C LEU A 114 2.71 3.80 9.25
N GLN A 115 2.27 2.68 8.67
CA GLN A 115 2.05 2.57 7.22
C GLN A 115 1.02 3.58 6.69
N LEU A 116 -0.08 3.82 7.42
CA LEU A 116 -1.08 4.82 7.04
C LEU A 116 -0.56 6.26 7.13
N ARG A 117 0.38 6.52 8.05
CA ARG A 117 1.08 7.81 8.18
C ARG A 117 2.24 7.98 7.18
N GLY A 118 2.62 6.92 6.47
CA GLY A 118 3.77 6.94 5.56
C GLY A 118 5.11 6.93 6.28
N ILE A 119 5.18 6.28 7.45
CA ILE A 119 6.40 6.05 8.20
C ILE A 119 6.80 4.58 7.98
N ASP A 120 7.91 4.38 7.28
CA ASP A 120 8.46 3.03 7.11
C ASP A 120 9.21 2.62 8.38
N LEU A 121 8.98 1.40 8.85
CA LEU A 121 9.79 0.83 9.94
C LEU A 121 11.25 0.65 9.50
N PRO A 122 12.23 0.85 10.40
CA PRO A 122 13.61 0.41 10.18
C PRO A 122 13.69 -1.09 9.93
N ASP A 123 14.59 -1.52 9.03
CA ASP A 123 14.70 -2.93 8.64
C ASP A 123 15.08 -3.84 9.82
N ASP A 124 15.87 -3.36 10.77
CA ASP A 124 16.26 -4.12 11.96
C ASP A 124 15.08 -4.34 12.93
N VAL A 125 14.16 -3.39 13.01
CA VAL A 125 12.96 -3.50 13.88
C VAL A 125 11.87 -4.35 13.22
N LYS A 126 11.80 -4.39 11.88
CA LYS A 126 10.83 -5.22 11.15
C LYS A 126 10.93 -6.69 11.54
N ASP A 127 12.15 -7.22 11.65
CA ASP A 127 12.38 -8.63 11.98
C ASP A 127 11.78 -9.00 13.34
N GLU A 128 11.89 -8.12 14.33
CA GLU A 128 11.32 -8.31 15.67
C GLU A 128 9.80 -8.24 15.68
N VAL A 129 9.24 -7.27 14.97
CA VAL A 129 7.79 -7.17 14.75
C VAL A 129 7.24 -8.44 14.10
N PHE A 130 7.95 -9.00 13.11
CA PHE A 130 7.54 -10.23 12.46
C PHE A 130 7.52 -11.42 13.41
N LEU A 131 8.49 -11.52 14.33
CA LEU A 131 8.51 -12.57 15.35
C LEU A 131 7.29 -12.46 16.29
N ILE A 132 6.99 -11.27 16.80
CA ILE A 132 5.88 -11.04 17.74
C ILE A 132 4.53 -11.33 17.07
N ILE A 133 4.32 -10.83 15.84
CA ILE A 133 3.07 -11.08 15.10
C ILE A 133 2.98 -12.56 14.66
N GLY A 134 4.11 -13.17 14.30
CA GLY A 134 4.19 -14.57 13.90
C GLY A 134 3.77 -15.53 15.02
N GLU A 135 4.23 -15.29 16.25
CA GLU A 135 3.89 -16.09 17.43
C GLU A 135 2.37 -16.08 17.69
N ARG A 136 1.71 -14.93 17.54
CA ARG A 136 0.26 -14.80 17.77
C ARG A 136 -0.62 -15.42 16.69
N ARG A 137 -0.09 -15.67 15.47
CA ARG A 137 -0.84 -16.44 14.45
C ARG A 137 -0.86 -17.94 14.75
N ILE A 138 0.12 -18.43 15.52
CA ILE A 138 0.24 -19.85 15.90
C ILE A 138 -0.60 -20.14 17.15
N HIS A 139 -0.75 -19.16 18.04
CA HIS A 139 -1.57 -19.25 19.25
C HIS A 139 -2.56 -18.06 19.33
N PRO A 140 -3.82 -18.25 18.86
CA PRO A 140 -4.85 -17.20 18.88
C PRO A 140 -5.38 -16.87 20.27
#